data_AF-A0A8C3FNP0-F1
#
_entry.id   AF-A0A8C3FNP0-F1
#
_cell.length_a   1.000
_cell.length_b   1.000
_cell.length_c   1.000
_cell.angle_alpha   90.00
_cell.angle_beta   90.00
_cell.angle_gamma   90.00
#
_symmetry.space_group_name_H-M   'P 1'
#
loop_
_entity.id
_entity.type
_entity.pdbx_description
1 polymer ?
#
loop_
_entity_poly.entity_id
_entity_poly.type
_entity_poly.pdbx_seq_one_letter_code
_entity_poly.pdbx_strand_id
1 'polypeptide(L)'
;VNVFHHEYPPQYLSSVIVDVLERFPFESKDKSFFIDNSLSILKASNTTRVKLQLVVSSRLNVFKPSDIEKTVVIPGFSSFLIVEILDGLNALADATMPERVPFNKTFSSSMWFVHDFGTKNGRKWKIIVDTCRYWVRELDNLPLNAIKYLDLTQTFNFGFRVTPLAVGNPSLFKVKTNDYWDDTDSYTMEFSVTNNFYKQGKSSIAVILTKASLVCGVSTIVLTLKSGCSYSKSMHYISPVSISAQSWLHGDPKDPYGFKLLKQLPVNYRPPSKLGIAVPLTDNFYNADPSKPRMRDYFAGSKNSGAYKQCANKSTRAECNCDDNEKLSFFVAFSDCKEKALRMKYPVTRLPIHFRVDSENEYTPLASPFFVTVTEVNHRTNWEVAGTNETPSMLKMRAYLADKLNITLYNPEALALNIYGSELFHFRVAIIPGVSFCNLLDEFQIYVDDAPLAFPGQYLVSTVTAVLVGGIIFVIFMMQMYEINIWNKVKSKVRKKNKVSVATSVNTLLRRQLSV
;
A
#
# COMPACT_ATOMS: atom_id res chain seq x y z
N VAL A 1 21.22 -21.32 -5.79
CA VAL A 1 20.03 -21.80 -6.52
C VAL A 1 20.47 -23.05 -7.26
N ASN A 2 20.08 -24.23 -6.78
CA ASN A 2 20.32 -25.45 -7.53
C ASN A 2 19.22 -25.54 -8.59
N VAL A 3 19.56 -25.17 -9.82
CA VAL A 3 18.71 -25.49 -10.97
C VAL A 3 18.87 -26.99 -11.18
N PHE A 4 17.81 -27.77 -10.98
CA PHE A 4 17.81 -29.20 -11.28
C PHE A 4 17.86 -29.39 -12.79
N HIS A 5 19.07 -29.43 -13.35
CA HIS A 5 19.29 -29.91 -14.71
C HIS A 5 19.33 -31.44 -14.65
N HIS A 6 18.32 -32.10 -15.22
CA HIS A 6 18.42 -33.51 -15.58
C HIS A 6 18.99 -33.58 -17.00
N GLU A 7 20.29 -33.89 -17.11
CA GLU A 7 20.86 -34.32 -18.38
C GLU A 7 20.52 -35.80 -18.56
N TYR A 8 19.73 -36.11 -19.59
CA TYR A 8 19.45 -37.49 -19.96
C TYR A 8 20.63 -38.07 -20.76
N PRO A 9 20.95 -39.37 -20.62
CA PRO A 9 21.87 -40.02 -21.54
C PRO A 9 21.38 -39.81 -22.97
N PRO A 10 22.25 -39.55 -23.97
CA PRO A 10 21.84 -39.17 -25.32
C PRO A 10 20.99 -40.25 -26.03
N GLN A 11 20.93 -41.47 -25.49
CA GLN A 11 20.12 -42.56 -26.00
C GLN A 11 18.63 -42.48 -25.57
N TYR A 12 18.29 -41.67 -24.57
CA TYR A 12 16.93 -41.52 -24.06
C TYR A 12 16.45 -40.07 -24.23
N LEU A 13 15.30 -39.90 -24.90
CA LEU A 13 14.71 -38.59 -25.16
C LEU A 13 14.09 -37.93 -23.92
N SER A 14 13.57 -38.73 -22.98
CA SER A 14 12.90 -38.28 -21.77
C SER A 14 12.72 -39.44 -20.78
N SER A 15 12.29 -39.12 -19.57
CA SER A 15 11.89 -40.07 -18.52
C SER A 15 10.52 -39.70 -17.95
N VAL A 16 9.71 -40.69 -17.61
CA VAL A 16 8.45 -40.48 -16.88
C VAL A 16 8.47 -41.35 -15.63
N ILE A 17 8.03 -40.78 -14.50
CA ILE A 17 7.80 -41.53 -13.27
C ILE A 17 6.36 -42.06 -13.32
N VAL A 18 6.18 -43.36 -13.15
CA VAL A 18 4.88 -44.03 -13.19
C VAL A 18 4.73 -44.98 -12.02
N ASP A 19 3.49 -45.16 -11.55
CA ASP A 19 3.15 -46.19 -10.58
C ASP A 19 2.84 -47.51 -11.29
N VAL A 20 3.40 -48.61 -10.78
CA VAL A 20 3.18 -49.96 -11.32
C VAL A 20 1.88 -50.51 -10.74
N LEU A 21 0.79 -50.43 -11.51
CA LEU A 21 -0.54 -50.92 -11.09
C LEU A 21 -0.63 -52.45 -11.08
N GLU A 22 -0.09 -53.08 -12.12
CA GLU A 22 -0.01 -54.53 -12.26
C GLU A 22 1.45 -54.93 -12.41
N ARG A 23 1.88 -55.96 -11.68
CA ARG A 23 3.27 -56.42 -11.72
C ARG A 23 3.62 -56.91 -13.13
N PHE A 24 4.70 -56.40 -13.69
CA PHE A 24 5.21 -56.89 -14.97
C PHE A 24 5.73 -58.33 -14.81
N PRO A 25 5.30 -59.26 -15.66
CA PRO A 25 5.86 -60.61 -15.63
C PRO A 25 7.34 -60.58 -16.05
N PHE A 26 8.13 -61.45 -15.44
CA PHE A 26 9.46 -61.77 -15.94
C PHE A 26 9.32 -62.71 -17.14
N GLU A 27 10.25 -62.59 -18.10
CA GLU A 27 10.33 -63.54 -19.19
C GLU A 27 10.68 -64.94 -18.66
N SER A 28 9.88 -65.94 -19.04
CA SER A 28 10.12 -67.32 -18.64
C SER A 28 11.22 -67.95 -19.48
N LYS A 29 11.88 -68.95 -18.91
CA LYS A 29 12.93 -69.74 -19.57
C LYS A 29 12.46 -70.38 -20.89
N ASP A 30 11.17 -70.73 -20.97
CA ASP A 30 10.55 -71.32 -22.16
C ASP A 30 10.40 -70.33 -23.33
N LYS A 31 10.38 -69.02 -23.04
CA LYS A 31 10.24 -67.95 -24.04
C LYS A 31 11.58 -67.31 -24.40
N SER A 32 12.50 -67.25 -23.44
CA SER A 32 13.79 -66.58 -23.55
C SER A 32 14.91 -67.48 -23.01
N PHE A 33 15.31 -68.47 -23.81
CA PHE A 33 16.29 -69.51 -23.43
C PHE A 33 17.66 -68.97 -22.99
N PHE A 34 18.03 -67.75 -23.40
CA PHE A 34 19.32 -67.14 -23.04
C PHE A 34 19.43 -66.78 -21.55
N ILE A 35 18.31 -66.70 -20.82
CA ILE A 35 18.26 -66.36 -19.38
C ILE A 35 18.97 -67.42 -18.52
N ASP A 36 19.07 -68.66 -19.00
CA ASP A 36 19.74 -69.74 -18.26
C ASP A 36 21.27 -69.62 -18.23
N ASN A 37 21.87 -68.70 -18.97
CA ASN A 37 23.31 -68.50 -19.00
C ASN A 37 23.79 -67.49 -17.96
N SER A 38 25.09 -67.53 -17.69
CA SER A 38 25.72 -66.42 -17.00
C SER A 38 25.95 -65.26 -17.97
N LEU A 39 25.83 -64.03 -17.49
CA LEU A 39 25.90 -62.82 -18.31
C LEU A 39 27.13 -62.00 -17.94
N SER A 40 28.01 -61.75 -18.90
CA SER A 40 29.16 -60.86 -18.77
C SER A 40 28.88 -59.51 -19.39
N ILE A 41 29.20 -58.44 -18.67
CA ILE A 41 28.97 -57.05 -19.10
C ILE A 41 30.29 -56.45 -19.55
N LEU A 42 30.42 -56.17 -20.85
CA LEU A 42 31.64 -55.67 -21.46
C LEU A 42 31.41 -54.30 -22.10
N LYS A 43 32.50 -53.55 -22.30
CA LYS A 43 32.47 -52.29 -23.04
C LYS A 43 32.48 -52.59 -24.54
N ALA A 44 31.55 -52.00 -25.30
CA ALA A 44 31.59 -52.08 -26.76
C ALA A 44 32.63 -51.09 -27.32
N SER A 45 33.42 -51.53 -28.31
CA SER A 45 34.41 -50.66 -28.96
C SER A 45 33.71 -49.56 -29.76
N ASN A 46 34.21 -48.33 -29.66
CA ASN A 46 33.76 -47.16 -30.45
C ASN A 46 32.27 -46.78 -30.33
N THR A 47 31.58 -47.20 -29.27
CA THR A 47 30.21 -46.76 -29.00
C THR A 47 30.02 -46.51 -27.50
N THR A 48 28.96 -45.77 -27.15
CA THR A 48 28.49 -45.61 -25.77
C THR A 48 27.67 -46.81 -25.29
N ARG A 49 27.47 -47.82 -26.15
CA ARG A 49 26.64 -48.99 -25.87
C ARG A 49 27.42 -50.01 -25.04
N VAL A 50 26.67 -50.83 -24.33
CA VAL A 50 27.19 -51.92 -23.50
C VAL A 50 27.05 -53.23 -24.26
N LYS A 51 28.11 -54.03 -24.27
CA LYS A 51 28.11 -55.37 -24.86
C LYS A 51 27.71 -56.39 -23.81
N LEU A 52 26.59 -57.06 -24.03
CA LEU A 52 26.09 -58.17 -23.23
C LEU A 52 26.59 -59.48 -23.86
N GLN A 53 27.40 -60.24 -23.11
CA GLN A 53 27.95 -61.51 -23.59
C GLN A 53 27.46 -62.67 -22.72
N LEU A 54 26.87 -63.68 -23.35
CA LEU A 54 26.48 -64.91 -22.67
C LEU A 54 27.69 -65.82 -22.48
N VAL A 55 27.87 -66.30 -21.26
CA VAL A 55 28.80 -67.38 -20.91
C VAL A 55 27.96 -68.66 -20.87
N VAL A 56 28.00 -69.39 -21.98
CA VAL A 56 27.03 -70.43 -22.31
C VAL A 56 27.48 -71.81 -21.87
N SER A 57 26.56 -72.58 -21.28
CA SER A 57 26.75 -74.00 -20.95
C SER A 57 26.22 -74.95 -22.04
N SER A 58 25.30 -74.48 -22.91
CA SER A 58 24.66 -75.26 -23.99
C SER A 58 24.33 -74.40 -25.23
N ARG A 59 24.61 -74.92 -26.44
CA ARG A 59 24.44 -74.19 -27.73
C ARG A 59 23.00 -73.74 -28.04
N LEU A 60 22.00 -74.19 -27.29
CA LEU A 60 20.58 -73.85 -27.50
C LEU A 60 20.16 -72.55 -26.78
N ASN A 61 20.95 -72.08 -25.81
CA ASN A 61 20.62 -70.92 -24.98
C ASN A 61 21.33 -69.68 -25.52
N VAL A 62 20.80 -69.09 -26.60
CA VAL A 62 21.42 -67.97 -27.33
C VAL A 62 20.45 -66.81 -27.51
N PHE A 63 20.98 -65.60 -27.70
CA PHE A 63 20.20 -64.44 -28.11
C PHE A 63 19.55 -64.68 -29.48
N LYS A 64 18.30 -64.25 -29.65
CA LYS A 64 17.52 -64.34 -30.88
C LYS A 64 17.02 -62.97 -31.30
N PRO A 65 16.83 -62.68 -32.61
CA PRO A 65 16.29 -61.40 -33.07
C PRO A 65 15.02 -60.91 -32.37
N SER A 66 14.20 -61.82 -31.84
CA SER A 66 13.01 -61.53 -31.02
C SER A 66 13.30 -60.92 -29.64
N ASP A 67 14.56 -60.91 -29.19
CA ASP A 67 14.99 -60.39 -27.89
C ASP A 67 15.35 -58.89 -27.93
N ILE A 68 15.36 -58.28 -29.13
CA ILE A 68 15.50 -56.84 -29.28
C ILE A 68 14.30 -56.14 -28.59
N GLU A 69 14.57 -55.03 -27.91
CA GLU A 69 13.66 -54.27 -27.02
C GLU A 69 13.37 -54.92 -25.65
N LYS A 70 13.91 -56.11 -25.38
CA LYS A 70 13.86 -56.67 -24.02
C LYS A 70 14.86 -55.95 -23.12
N THR A 71 14.48 -55.77 -21.86
CA THR A 71 15.31 -55.10 -20.85
C THR A 71 15.86 -56.11 -19.86
N VAL A 72 17.17 -56.22 -19.79
CA VAL A 72 17.90 -57.00 -18.79
C VAL A 72 18.03 -56.16 -17.52
N VAL A 73 17.63 -56.71 -16.38
CA VAL A 73 17.67 -56.04 -15.08
C VAL A 73 18.59 -56.82 -14.15
N ILE A 74 19.55 -56.11 -13.58
CA ILE A 74 20.46 -56.62 -12.56
C ILE A 74 20.23 -55.80 -11.28
N PRO A 75 19.65 -56.38 -10.22
CA PRO A 75 19.38 -55.65 -8.98
C PRO A 75 20.64 -54.97 -8.43
N GLY A 76 20.52 -53.68 -8.08
CA GLY A 76 21.62 -52.87 -7.56
C GLY A 76 22.54 -52.23 -8.62
N PHE A 77 22.36 -52.53 -9.91
CA PHE A 77 23.14 -51.97 -11.02
C PHE A 77 22.23 -51.29 -12.07
N SER A 78 22.81 -50.84 -13.19
CA SER A 78 22.03 -50.36 -14.34
C SER A 78 21.18 -51.48 -14.95
N SER A 79 20.04 -51.10 -15.54
CA SER A 79 19.30 -51.96 -16.48
C SER A 79 19.81 -51.72 -17.90
N PHE A 80 19.63 -52.72 -18.77
CA PHE A 80 20.15 -52.74 -20.13
C PHE A 80 19.04 -53.05 -21.13
N LEU A 81 18.69 -52.08 -21.97
CA LEU A 81 17.74 -52.27 -23.07
C LEU A 81 18.48 -52.85 -24.28
N ILE A 82 18.15 -54.08 -24.68
CA ILE A 82 18.76 -54.71 -25.87
C ILE A 82 18.29 -53.95 -27.12
N VAL A 83 19.24 -53.38 -27.85
CA VAL A 83 18.95 -52.62 -29.08
C VAL A 83 19.31 -53.39 -30.33
N GLU A 84 20.31 -54.27 -30.24
CA GLU A 84 20.84 -54.99 -31.39
C GLU A 84 21.45 -56.33 -30.94
N ILE A 85 21.37 -57.34 -31.79
CA ILE A 85 21.97 -58.65 -31.54
C ILE A 85 23.03 -58.88 -32.62
N LEU A 86 24.27 -59.02 -32.18
CA LEU A 86 25.42 -59.17 -33.07
C LEU A 86 25.54 -60.62 -33.54
N ASP A 87 25.39 -61.56 -32.60
CA ASP A 87 25.39 -62.99 -32.83
C ASP A 87 24.66 -63.70 -31.68
N GLY A 88 24.59 -65.04 -31.70
CA GLY A 88 23.89 -65.80 -30.66
C GLY A 88 24.45 -65.64 -29.24
N LEU A 89 25.69 -65.17 -29.08
CA LEU A 89 26.34 -64.99 -27.77
C LEU A 89 26.43 -63.53 -27.35
N ASN A 90 26.32 -62.59 -28.29
CA ASN A 90 26.60 -61.18 -28.07
C ASN A 90 25.44 -60.29 -28.49
N ALA A 91 25.01 -59.43 -27.59
CA ALA A 91 24.04 -58.37 -27.84
C ALA A 91 24.61 -57.00 -27.45
N LEU A 92 24.13 -55.94 -28.10
CA LEU A 92 24.36 -54.55 -27.70
C LEU A 92 23.13 -54.01 -27.00
N ALA A 93 23.37 -53.28 -25.92
CA ALA A 93 22.32 -52.68 -25.11
C ALA A 93 22.67 -51.26 -24.67
N ASP A 94 21.63 -50.44 -24.51
CA ASP A 94 21.72 -49.11 -23.92
C ASP A 94 21.46 -49.20 -22.41
N ALA A 95 22.33 -48.57 -21.62
CA ALA A 95 22.26 -48.58 -20.16
C ALA A 95 21.39 -47.43 -19.66
N THR A 96 20.40 -47.74 -18.82
CA THR A 96 19.53 -46.71 -18.22
C THR A 96 20.27 -45.81 -17.24
N MET A 97 21.32 -46.32 -16.59
CA MET A 97 22.20 -45.59 -15.68
C MET A 97 23.67 -45.85 -16.04
N PRO A 98 24.24 -45.15 -17.05
CA PRO A 98 25.59 -45.39 -17.54
C PRO A 98 26.69 -45.39 -16.46
N GLU A 99 26.53 -44.56 -15.42
CA GLU A 99 27.48 -44.47 -14.30
C GLU A 99 27.50 -45.72 -13.39
N ARG A 100 26.43 -46.54 -13.42
CA ARG A 100 26.27 -47.73 -12.58
C ARG A 100 26.45 -49.04 -13.36
N VAL A 101 27.09 -48.98 -14.53
CA VAL A 101 27.34 -50.17 -15.36
C VAL A 101 28.49 -51.00 -14.77
N PRO A 102 28.29 -52.28 -14.46
CA PRO A 102 29.31 -53.14 -13.87
C PRO A 102 30.21 -53.78 -14.94
N PHE A 103 31.05 -52.99 -15.60
CA PHE A 103 31.97 -53.50 -16.63
C PHE A 103 32.90 -54.60 -16.10
N ASN A 104 33.19 -55.59 -16.96
CA ASN A 104 34.04 -56.75 -16.70
C ASN A 104 33.57 -57.61 -15.51
N LYS A 105 32.27 -57.59 -15.20
CA LYS A 105 31.64 -58.50 -14.23
C LYS A 105 30.76 -59.52 -14.93
N THR A 106 30.77 -60.74 -14.39
CA THR A 106 29.90 -61.84 -14.82
C THR A 106 28.89 -62.15 -13.72
N PHE A 107 27.63 -62.27 -14.08
CA PHE A 107 26.51 -62.56 -13.19
C PHE A 107 25.96 -63.95 -13.51
N SER A 108 25.71 -64.78 -12.50
CA SER A 108 25.06 -66.07 -12.70
C SER A 108 23.60 -65.88 -13.13
N SER A 109 22.99 -66.88 -13.77
CA SER A 109 21.61 -66.83 -14.27
C SER A 109 20.54 -66.49 -13.23
N SER A 110 20.82 -66.72 -11.94
CA SER A 110 19.93 -66.37 -10.82
C SER A 110 20.05 -64.92 -10.33
N MET A 111 21.05 -64.16 -10.79
CA MET A 111 21.35 -62.80 -10.32
C MET A 111 20.78 -61.69 -11.20
N TRP A 112 20.09 -62.05 -12.28
CA TRP A 112 19.50 -61.11 -13.22
C TRP A 112 18.24 -61.72 -13.84
N PHE A 113 17.39 -60.87 -14.39
CA PHE A 113 16.15 -61.27 -15.06
C PHE A 113 15.84 -60.35 -16.23
N VAL A 114 14.83 -60.69 -17.01
CA VAL A 114 14.45 -59.95 -18.21
C VAL A 114 12.98 -59.58 -18.17
N HIS A 115 12.69 -58.35 -18.56
CA HIS A 115 11.35 -57.90 -18.89
C HIS A 115 11.22 -57.65 -20.39
N ASP A 116 10.08 -58.07 -20.94
CA ASP A 116 9.68 -57.73 -22.30
C ASP A 116 8.80 -56.48 -22.28
N PHE A 117 9.44 -55.32 -22.37
CA PHE A 117 8.77 -54.03 -22.60
C PHE A 117 8.72 -53.68 -24.09
N GLY A 118 9.09 -54.61 -24.96
CA GLY A 118 9.16 -54.39 -26.39
C GLY A 118 7.79 -54.15 -27.03
N THR A 119 7.86 -53.57 -28.22
CA THR A 119 6.72 -53.28 -29.08
C THR A 119 6.66 -54.19 -30.29
N LYS A 120 7.81 -54.76 -30.70
CA LYS A 120 7.92 -55.62 -31.90
C LYS A 120 7.04 -56.87 -31.86
N ASN A 121 6.84 -57.48 -30.70
CA ASN A 121 6.04 -58.71 -30.54
C ASN A 121 4.65 -58.44 -29.93
N GLY A 122 4.12 -57.22 -30.14
CA GLY A 122 2.88 -56.75 -29.54
C GLY A 122 3.12 -56.15 -28.15
N ARG A 123 2.64 -54.92 -27.95
CA ARG A 123 2.81 -54.21 -26.69
C ARG A 123 1.94 -54.87 -25.59
N LYS A 124 2.59 -55.42 -24.57
CA LYS A 124 1.93 -56.09 -23.41
C LYS A 124 1.64 -55.16 -22.24
N TRP A 125 1.96 -53.87 -22.37
CA TRP A 125 1.83 -52.87 -21.32
C TRP A 125 1.12 -51.62 -21.85
N LYS A 126 0.49 -50.86 -20.96
CA LYS A 126 -0.09 -49.56 -21.28
C LYS A 126 0.18 -48.61 -20.12
N ILE A 127 0.41 -47.34 -20.46
CA ILE A 127 0.39 -46.26 -19.48
C ILE A 127 -1.00 -45.66 -19.53
N ILE A 128 -1.65 -45.57 -18.37
CA ILE A 128 -2.93 -44.88 -18.21
C ILE A 128 -2.72 -43.68 -17.31
N VAL A 129 -3.41 -42.58 -17.61
CA VAL A 129 -3.40 -41.41 -16.75
C VAL A 129 -4.33 -41.71 -15.56
N ASP A 130 -3.79 -41.66 -14.33
CA ASP A 130 -4.57 -41.91 -13.12
C ASP A 130 -5.64 -40.82 -12.91
N THR A 131 -6.68 -41.11 -12.14
CA THR A 131 -7.69 -40.11 -11.76
C THR A 131 -7.10 -39.07 -10.82
N CYS A 132 -7.67 -37.86 -10.80
CA CYS A 132 -7.22 -36.83 -9.87
C CYS A 132 -7.68 -37.16 -8.44
N ARG A 133 -6.75 -37.64 -7.60
CA ARG A 133 -7.00 -37.93 -6.17
C ARG A 133 -6.62 -36.79 -5.24
N TYR A 134 -6.04 -35.73 -5.79
CA TYR A 134 -5.57 -34.58 -5.05
C TYR A 134 -6.54 -33.43 -5.20
N TRP A 135 -6.78 -32.74 -4.10
CA TRP A 135 -7.52 -31.49 -4.08
C TRP A 135 -6.72 -30.53 -3.21
N VAL A 136 -6.45 -29.33 -3.72
CA VAL A 136 -5.76 -28.33 -2.92
C VAL A 136 -6.79 -27.66 -2.04
N ARG A 137 -6.66 -27.87 -0.72
CA ARG A 137 -7.36 -27.08 0.27
C ARG A 137 -6.42 -26.02 0.79
N GLU A 138 -6.72 -24.78 0.44
CA GLU A 138 -6.12 -23.64 1.09
C GLU A 138 -6.84 -23.35 2.40
N LEU A 139 -6.09 -22.95 3.43
CA LEU A 139 -6.64 -22.60 4.73
C LEU A 139 -7.19 -21.16 4.79
N ASP A 140 -6.79 -20.27 3.87
CA ASP A 140 -6.98 -18.81 3.96
C ASP A 140 -7.88 -18.17 2.86
N ASN A 141 -8.60 -18.97 2.06
CA ASN A 141 -9.55 -18.50 1.01
C ASN A 141 -8.94 -17.53 -0.04
N LEU A 142 -7.68 -17.69 -0.45
CA LEU A 142 -7.11 -16.89 -1.54
C LEU A 142 -7.62 -17.35 -2.91
N PRO A 143 -7.74 -16.42 -3.87
CA PRO A 143 -7.96 -16.79 -5.26
C PRO A 143 -6.73 -17.52 -5.83
N LEU A 144 -6.94 -18.38 -6.82
CA LEU A 144 -5.91 -19.16 -7.54
C LEU A 144 -4.69 -18.37 -8.01
N ASN A 145 -4.88 -17.07 -8.28
CA ASN A 145 -3.82 -16.10 -8.60
C ASN A 145 -3.95 -14.87 -7.69
N ALA A 146 -3.57 -15.01 -6.43
CA ALA A 146 -3.60 -13.89 -5.49
C ALA A 146 -2.39 -12.97 -5.67
N ILE A 147 -2.64 -11.66 -5.59
CA ILE A 147 -1.60 -10.64 -5.47
C ILE A 147 -1.62 -10.13 -4.03
N LYS A 148 -0.48 -10.20 -3.33
CA LYS A 148 -0.34 -9.67 -1.98
C LYS A 148 0.81 -8.67 -1.89
N TYR A 149 0.55 -7.55 -1.23
CA TYR A 149 1.50 -6.46 -1.03
C TYR A 149 2.15 -6.59 0.35
N LEU A 150 3.48 -6.67 0.40
CA LEU A 150 4.25 -6.69 1.64
C LEU A 150 4.99 -5.36 1.83
N ASP A 151 4.64 -4.66 2.91
CA ASP A 151 5.40 -3.52 3.41
C ASP A 151 6.59 -3.94 4.30
N LEU A 152 7.47 -3.01 4.65
CA LEU A 152 8.74 -3.27 5.35
C LEU A 152 8.62 -4.02 6.69
N THR A 153 7.50 -3.87 7.40
CA THR A 153 7.26 -4.48 8.72
C THR A 153 6.27 -5.65 8.69
N GLN A 154 5.76 -6.00 7.50
CA GLN A 154 4.68 -6.98 7.37
C GLN A 154 5.22 -8.40 7.19
N THR A 155 4.52 -9.34 7.82
CA THR A 155 4.71 -10.78 7.67
C THR A 155 3.38 -11.38 7.26
N PHE A 156 3.37 -12.18 6.19
CA PHE A 156 2.21 -13.02 5.86
C PHE A 156 2.52 -14.47 6.14
N ASN A 157 1.54 -15.16 6.71
CA ASN A 157 1.57 -16.60 6.89
C ASN A 157 0.58 -17.21 5.89
N PHE A 158 0.97 -18.32 5.30
CA PHE A 158 0.12 -19.08 4.38
C PHE A 158 0.17 -20.56 4.76
N GLY A 159 -0.98 -21.22 4.76
CA GLY A 159 -1.10 -22.66 5.00
C GLY A 159 -1.64 -23.41 3.78
N PHE A 160 -0.92 -24.42 3.32
CA PHE A 160 -1.34 -25.30 2.24
C PHE A 160 -1.17 -26.77 2.63
N ARG A 161 -2.15 -27.61 2.30
CA ARG A 161 -2.03 -29.07 2.45
C ARG A 161 -1.39 -29.71 1.22
N VAL A 162 -0.09 -29.47 0.93
CA VAL A 162 0.63 -30.10 -0.20
C VAL A 162 2.15 -29.85 -0.30
N THR A 163 2.84 -30.59 -1.18
CA THR A 163 4.31 -30.56 -1.48
C THR A 163 4.58 -30.55 -3.00
N PRO A 164 5.61 -29.83 -3.55
CA PRO A 164 6.61 -28.89 -2.98
C PRO A 164 6.46 -27.39 -3.35
N LEU A 165 7.27 -26.51 -2.73
CA LEU A 165 7.29 -25.05 -2.93
C LEU A 165 8.45 -24.58 -3.85
N ALA A 166 8.19 -23.65 -4.76
CA ALA A 166 9.20 -22.96 -5.57
C ALA A 166 9.08 -21.43 -5.42
N VAL A 167 10.20 -20.75 -5.19
CA VAL A 167 10.26 -19.28 -5.06
C VAL A 167 11.01 -18.70 -6.26
N GLY A 168 10.36 -17.84 -7.04
CA GLY A 168 10.94 -17.27 -8.25
C GLY A 168 12.16 -16.38 -8.00
N ASN A 169 12.00 -15.32 -7.22
CA ASN A 169 13.09 -14.42 -6.82
C ASN A 169 13.29 -14.44 -5.29
N PRO A 170 14.24 -15.25 -4.78
CA PRO A 170 14.49 -15.37 -3.34
C PRO A 170 15.27 -14.17 -2.75
N SER A 171 15.76 -13.24 -3.58
CA SER A 171 16.53 -12.09 -3.08
C SER A 171 15.68 -10.96 -2.49
N LEU A 172 14.38 -10.95 -2.82
CA LEU A 172 13.40 -9.94 -2.39
C LEU A 172 12.71 -10.29 -1.06
N PHE A 173 12.57 -11.58 -0.76
CA PHE A 173 11.77 -12.05 0.36
C PHE A 173 12.52 -13.11 1.15
N LYS A 174 12.35 -13.10 2.47
CA LYS A 174 12.77 -14.19 3.35
C LYS A 174 11.55 -15.07 3.60
N VAL A 175 11.65 -16.32 3.16
CA VAL A 175 10.60 -17.33 3.33
C VAL A 175 11.06 -18.30 4.40
N LYS A 176 10.26 -18.49 5.46
CA LYS A 176 10.44 -19.57 6.42
C LYS A 176 9.34 -20.58 6.22
N THR A 177 9.70 -21.84 6.07
CA THR A 177 8.77 -22.95 5.83
C THR A 177 8.73 -23.85 7.06
N ASN A 178 7.56 -24.37 7.36
CA ASN A 178 7.32 -25.41 8.36
C ASN A 178 6.43 -26.47 7.72
N ASP A 179 6.80 -27.74 7.83
CA ASP A 179 6.08 -28.85 7.22
C ASP A 179 5.88 -29.98 8.22
N TYR A 180 4.70 -30.59 8.17
CA TYR A 180 4.33 -31.70 9.05
C TYR A 180 3.27 -32.59 8.41
N TRP A 181 3.20 -33.83 8.88
CA TRP A 181 2.08 -34.74 8.59
C TRP A 181 1.06 -34.61 9.71
N ASP A 182 -0.22 -34.46 9.35
CA ASP A 182 -1.29 -34.49 10.33
C ASP A 182 -1.74 -35.93 10.64
N ASP A 183 -2.60 -36.08 11.66
CA ASP A 183 -3.12 -37.37 12.13
C ASP A 183 -3.96 -38.12 11.07
N THR A 184 -4.25 -37.47 9.92
CA THR A 184 -4.98 -38.05 8.80
C THR A 184 -4.07 -38.44 7.62
N ASP A 185 -2.76 -38.54 7.85
CA ASP A 185 -1.73 -38.76 6.82
C ASP A 185 -1.77 -37.68 5.72
N SER A 186 -2.22 -36.47 6.06
CA SER A 186 -2.24 -35.33 5.15
C SER A 186 -1.02 -34.45 5.40
N TYR A 187 -0.24 -34.22 4.34
CA TYR A 187 0.95 -33.38 4.40
C TYR A 187 0.55 -31.91 4.39
N THR A 188 0.89 -31.19 5.45
CA THR A 188 0.64 -29.74 5.59
C THR A 188 1.96 -28.98 5.54
N MET A 189 1.98 -27.93 4.73
CA MET A 189 3.08 -26.98 4.59
C MET A 189 2.58 -25.58 4.92
N GLU A 190 3.17 -25.00 5.94
CA GLU A 190 3.01 -23.60 6.30
C GLU A 190 4.25 -22.83 5.88
N PHE A 191 4.06 -21.62 5.37
CA PHE A 191 5.21 -20.74 5.16
C PHE A 191 4.87 -19.30 5.51
N SER A 192 5.86 -18.63 6.10
CA SER A 192 5.81 -17.21 6.40
C SER A 192 6.74 -16.46 5.47
N VAL A 193 6.26 -15.34 4.94
CA VAL A 193 7.01 -14.49 4.02
C VAL A 193 7.20 -13.12 4.65
N THR A 194 8.46 -12.72 4.73
CA THR A 194 8.87 -11.39 5.22
C THR A 194 9.66 -10.66 4.14
N ASN A 195 9.54 -9.33 4.15
CA ASN A 195 10.28 -8.49 3.23
C ASN A 195 11.78 -8.46 3.57
N ASN A 196 12.65 -8.49 2.57
CA ASN A 196 14.05 -8.18 2.77
C ASN A 196 14.25 -6.66 2.67
N PHE A 197 14.51 -6.02 3.82
CA PHE A 197 14.57 -4.56 3.98
C PHE A 197 15.15 -3.80 2.76
N TYR A 198 14.45 -2.75 2.33
CA TYR A 198 14.83 -1.78 1.28
C TYR A 198 14.80 -2.24 -0.19
N LYS A 199 14.31 -3.45 -0.52
CA LYS A 199 14.17 -3.87 -1.93
C LYS A 199 12.72 -3.90 -2.39
N GLN A 200 12.34 -2.99 -3.30
CA GLN A 200 11.05 -3.05 -3.99
C GLN A 200 11.12 -4.01 -5.18
N GLY A 201 10.02 -4.70 -5.45
CA GLY A 201 9.95 -5.62 -6.58
C GLY A 201 8.77 -6.57 -6.51
N LYS A 202 8.69 -7.47 -7.48
CA LYS A 202 7.69 -8.54 -7.52
C LYS A 202 8.40 -9.89 -7.56
N SER A 203 7.86 -10.86 -6.84
CA SER A 203 8.26 -12.26 -6.91
C SER A 203 7.01 -13.12 -6.92
N SER A 204 7.16 -14.37 -7.32
CA SER A 204 6.08 -15.35 -7.28
C SER A 204 6.53 -16.53 -6.42
N ILE A 205 5.59 -17.05 -5.63
CA ILE A 205 5.74 -18.29 -4.90
C ILE A 205 4.77 -19.28 -5.52
N ALA A 206 5.28 -20.39 -6.01
CA ALA A 206 4.50 -21.47 -6.59
C ALA A 206 4.45 -22.65 -5.61
N VAL A 207 3.26 -23.10 -5.26
CA VAL A 207 3.02 -24.35 -4.54
C VAL A 207 2.64 -25.39 -5.59
N ILE A 208 3.49 -26.39 -5.80
CA ILE A 208 3.38 -27.40 -6.86
C ILE A 208 2.90 -28.71 -6.23
N LEU A 209 2.10 -29.51 -6.95
CA LEU A 209 1.71 -30.85 -6.54
C LEU A 209 2.49 -31.90 -7.34
N THR A 210 3.66 -32.34 -6.87
CA THR A 210 4.51 -33.24 -7.69
C THR A 210 3.92 -34.62 -7.96
N LYS A 211 2.96 -35.07 -7.14
CA LYS A 211 2.29 -36.37 -7.31
C LYS A 211 0.89 -36.26 -7.94
N ALA A 212 0.44 -35.05 -8.28
CA ALA A 212 -0.87 -34.89 -8.90
C ALA A 212 -0.88 -35.46 -10.32
N SER A 213 -1.99 -36.12 -10.67
CA SER A 213 -2.21 -36.59 -12.03
C SER A 213 -2.31 -35.41 -13.00
N LEU A 214 -1.92 -35.63 -14.26
CA LEU A 214 -2.00 -34.64 -15.34
C LEU A 214 -3.44 -34.19 -15.66
N VAL A 215 -4.46 -34.95 -15.22
CA VAL A 215 -5.88 -34.56 -15.35
C VAL A 215 -6.38 -33.67 -14.22
N CYS A 216 -5.58 -33.41 -13.18
CA CYS A 216 -5.96 -32.48 -12.12
C CYS A 216 -6.08 -31.06 -12.66
N GLY A 217 -7.25 -30.44 -12.50
CA GLY A 217 -7.50 -29.06 -12.97
C GLY A 217 -6.59 -28.01 -12.31
N VAL A 218 -6.08 -28.29 -11.11
CA VAL A 218 -5.11 -27.44 -10.40
C VAL A 218 -4.00 -28.33 -9.85
N SER A 219 -2.81 -28.21 -10.42
CA SER A 219 -1.59 -28.89 -9.98
C SER A 219 -0.53 -27.90 -9.48
N THR A 220 -0.77 -26.59 -9.61
CA THR A 220 0.12 -25.54 -9.12
C THR A 220 -0.70 -24.31 -8.74
N ILE A 221 -0.42 -23.74 -7.57
CA ILE A 221 -0.97 -22.46 -7.12
C ILE A 221 0.17 -21.44 -7.17
N VAL A 222 -0.09 -20.28 -7.79
CA VAL A 222 0.91 -19.22 -7.91
C VAL A 222 0.45 -17.98 -7.15
N LEU A 223 1.18 -17.65 -6.08
CA LEU A 223 1.02 -16.42 -5.33
C LEU A 223 1.98 -15.37 -5.87
N THR A 224 1.47 -14.21 -6.26
CA THR A 224 2.32 -13.07 -6.64
C THR A 224 2.50 -12.15 -5.44
N LEU A 225 3.73 -12.04 -4.95
CA LEU A 225 4.09 -11.17 -3.85
C LEU A 225 4.77 -9.92 -4.37
N LYS A 226 4.25 -8.75 -4.00
CA LYS A 226 4.81 -7.45 -4.34
C LYS A 226 5.39 -6.79 -3.10
N SER A 227 6.70 -6.60 -3.08
CA SER A 227 7.40 -5.78 -2.11
C SER A 227 7.26 -4.33 -2.54
N GLY A 228 6.46 -3.55 -1.82
CA GLY A 228 6.20 -2.16 -2.16
C GLY A 228 4.94 -1.62 -1.51
N CYS A 229 4.58 -0.38 -1.86
CA CYS A 229 3.38 0.26 -1.35
C CYS A 229 2.11 -0.43 -1.89
N SER A 230 1.19 -0.76 -0.98
CA SER A 230 -0.16 -1.20 -1.35
C SER A 230 -1.01 -0.02 -1.78
N TYR A 231 -1.87 -0.21 -2.79
CA TYR A 231 -2.81 0.82 -3.25
C TYR A 231 -3.90 1.13 -2.23
N SER A 232 -4.19 0.19 -1.33
CA SER A 232 -5.21 0.32 -0.27
C SER A 232 -4.65 0.91 1.02
N LYS A 233 -3.33 1.19 1.09
CA LYS A 233 -2.70 1.68 2.31
C LYS A 233 -2.73 3.21 2.34
N SER A 234 -3.43 3.76 3.32
CA SER A 234 -3.58 5.21 3.51
C SER A 234 -3.51 5.59 4.98
N MET A 235 -3.19 6.85 5.25
CA MET A 235 -3.17 7.41 6.60
C MET A 235 -4.35 8.37 6.74
N HIS A 236 -5.03 8.32 7.88
CA HIS A 236 -6.22 9.12 8.14
C HIS A 236 -6.16 9.78 9.53
N TYR A 237 -6.43 11.08 9.57
CA TYR A 237 -6.63 11.88 10.77
C TYR A 237 -7.95 11.52 11.43
N ILE A 238 -7.91 11.34 12.74
CA ILE A 238 -9.08 11.09 13.56
C ILE A 238 -9.45 12.40 14.26
N SER A 239 -10.53 13.02 13.78
CA SER A 239 -11.07 14.24 14.39
C SER A 239 -11.51 13.98 15.84
N PRO A 240 -11.24 14.89 16.79
CA PRO A 240 -11.69 14.77 18.18
C PRO A 240 -13.22 14.83 18.32
N VAL A 241 -13.90 15.34 17.29
CA VAL A 241 -15.37 15.36 17.20
C VAL A 241 -15.84 14.60 15.97
N SER A 242 -16.85 13.75 16.15
CA SER A 242 -17.47 13.00 15.05
C SER A 242 -18.56 13.86 14.39
N ILE A 243 -18.36 14.19 13.11
CA ILE A 243 -19.32 14.95 12.30
C ILE A 243 -19.52 14.16 11.00
N SER A 244 -20.76 13.84 10.65
CA SER A 244 -21.06 13.15 9.39
C SER A 244 -20.81 14.06 8.18
N ALA A 245 -20.47 13.47 7.03
CA ALA A 245 -20.27 14.19 5.77
C ALA A 245 -21.45 15.12 5.43
N GLN A 246 -22.68 14.64 5.57
CA GLN A 246 -23.89 15.43 5.30
C GLN A 246 -24.03 16.63 6.24
N SER A 247 -23.74 16.43 7.54
CA SER A 247 -23.79 17.51 8.53
C SER A 247 -22.65 18.52 8.31
N TRP A 248 -21.49 18.07 7.84
CA TRP A 248 -20.40 18.96 7.46
C TRP A 248 -20.76 19.85 6.27
N LEU A 249 -21.24 19.24 5.18
CA LEU A 249 -21.56 19.96 3.94
C LEU A 249 -22.75 20.90 4.12
N HIS A 250 -23.87 20.39 4.64
CA HIS A 250 -25.14 21.10 4.62
C HIS A 250 -25.68 21.51 6.00
N GLY A 251 -25.07 21.03 7.08
CA GLY A 251 -25.48 21.32 8.45
C GLY A 251 -24.71 22.47 9.13
N ASP A 252 -25.10 22.69 10.40
CA ASP A 252 -24.45 23.58 11.37
C ASP A 252 -24.33 22.84 12.72
N PRO A 253 -23.51 21.79 12.79
CA PRO A 253 -23.42 20.93 13.98
C PRO A 253 -22.93 21.72 15.18
N LYS A 254 -23.51 21.42 16.35
CA LYS A 254 -23.19 22.07 17.63
C LYS A 254 -22.80 21.03 18.65
N ASP A 255 -21.96 21.43 19.61
CA ASP A 255 -21.68 20.64 20.80
C ASP A 255 -22.88 20.64 21.77
N PRO A 256 -22.84 19.86 22.86
CA PRO A 256 -23.91 19.83 23.87
C PRO A 256 -24.20 21.19 24.54
N TYR A 257 -23.29 22.16 24.44
CA TYR A 257 -23.40 23.51 25.02
C TYR A 257 -23.83 24.55 23.98
N GLY A 258 -24.18 24.14 22.75
CA GLY A 258 -24.63 25.02 21.67
C GLY A 258 -23.51 25.72 20.91
N PHE A 259 -22.24 25.41 21.16
CA PHE A 259 -21.11 25.93 20.40
C PHE A 259 -21.07 25.28 19.01
N LYS A 260 -21.08 26.11 17.96
CA LYS A 260 -20.95 25.63 16.58
C LYS A 260 -19.59 24.97 16.38
N LEU A 261 -19.59 23.72 15.93
CA LEU A 261 -18.37 22.94 15.71
C LEU A 261 -17.66 23.32 14.41
N LEU A 262 -18.36 23.96 13.46
CA LEU A 262 -17.79 24.36 12.17
C LEU A 262 -17.81 25.87 11.99
N LYS A 263 -16.78 26.38 11.32
CA LYS A 263 -16.68 27.77 10.85
C LYS A 263 -16.78 27.80 9.34
N GLN A 264 -17.75 28.55 8.81
CA GLN A 264 -17.79 28.90 7.39
C GLN A 264 -16.66 29.88 7.09
N LEU A 265 -15.80 29.53 6.14
CA LEU A 265 -14.71 30.37 5.68
C LEU A 265 -15.26 31.46 4.74
N PRO A 266 -14.80 32.71 4.86
CA PRO A 266 -15.13 33.76 3.89
C PRO A 266 -14.74 33.38 2.46
N VAL A 267 -15.38 33.99 1.48
CA VAL A 267 -15.02 33.79 0.07
C VAL A 267 -13.62 34.34 -0.20
N ASN A 268 -12.81 33.60 -0.95
CA ASN A 268 -11.40 33.89 -1.22
C ASN A 268 -10.57 34.10 0.06
N TYR A 269 -10.88 33.32 1.10
CA TYR A 269 -10.21 33.43 2.38
C TYR A 269 -8.74 33.00 2.27
N ARG A 270 -7.87 33.75 2.95
CA ARG A 270 -6.45 33.46 3.09
C ARG A 270 -6.04 33.57 4.56
N PRO A 271 -5.40 32.53 5.13
CA PRO A 271 -4.90 32.55 6.50
C PRO A 271 -3.96 33.72 6.81
N PRO A 272 -3.94 34.21 8.06
CA PRO A 272 -2.98 35.20 8.55
C PRO A 272 -1.53 34.75 8.35
N SER A 273 -0.63 35.72 8.14
CA SER A 273 0.82 35.45 8.13
C SER A 273 1.50 35.95 9.41
N LYS A 274 2.82 35.73 9.48
CA LYS A 274 3.69 36.32 10.52
C LYS A 274 3.66 37.85 10.59
N LEU A 275 3.26 38.53 9.51
CA LEU A 275 3.12 40.00 9.46
C LEU A 275 1.78 40.48 10.02
N GLY A 276 0.87 39.55 10.35
CA GLY A 276 -0.42 39.84 10.96
C GLY A 276 -1.60 39.43 10.08
N ILE A 277 -2.80 39.63 10.65
CA ILE A 277 -4.08 39.19 10.09
C ILE A 277 -4.39 39.87 8.75
N ALA A 278 -4.00 41.15 8.58
CA ALA A 278 -4.30 41.93 7.39
C ALA A 278 -3.35 41.69 6.20
N VAL A 279 -2.27 40.92 6.39
CA VAL A 279 -1.22 40.69 5.37
C VAL A 279 -1.06 39.18 5.15
N PRO A 280 -2.03 38.48 4.52
CA PRO A 280 -1.83 37.09 4.16
C PRO A 280 -0.68 36.98 3.16
N LEU A 281 0.20 35.98 3.35
CA LEU A 281 1.35 35.71 2.48
C LEU A 281 1.36 34.28 1.93
N THR A 282 0.44 33.42 2.38
CA THR A 282 0.31 32.06 1.86
C THR A 282 -0.23 32.06 0.44
N ASP A 283 0.20 31.08 -0.34
CA ASP A 283 -0.32 30.83 -1.68
C ASP A 283 -1.69 30.15 -1.68
N ASN A 284 -2.11 29.60 -0.54
CA ASN A 284 -3.34 28.83 -0.45
C ASN A 284 -4.58 29.72 -0.28
N PHE A 285 -5.51 29.61 -1.22
CA PHE A 285 -6.88 30.08 -1.06
C PHE A 285 -7.77 28.99 -0.47
N TYR A 286 -8.75 29.43 0.30
CA TYR A 286 -9.85 28.61 0.81
C TYR A 286 -11.18 29.26 0.41
N ASN A 287 -12.19 28.43 0.14
CA ASN A 287 -13.50 28.87 -0.37
C ASN A 287 -13.34 29.84 -1.56
N ALA A 288 -12.62 29.41 -2.59
CA ALA A 288 -12.21 30.25 -3.72
C ALA A 288 -13.37 30.54 -4.68
N ASP A 289 -13.57 31.81 -5.03
CA ASP A 289 -14.49 32.27 -6.07
C ASP A 289 -13.80 33.36 -6.92
N PRO A 290 -13.34 33.04 -8.13
CA PRO A 290 -12.66 34.00 -9.00
C PRO A 290 -13.50 35.22 -9.39
N SER A 291 -14.83 35.15 -9.27
CA SER A 291 -15.73 36.27 -9.58
C SER A 291 -15.77 37.34 -8.47
N LYS A 292 -15.21 37.03 -7.30
CA LYS A 292 -15.22 37.90 -6.11
C LYS A 292 -13.84 38.47 -5.84
N PRO A 293 -13.74 39.66 -5.21
CA PRO A 293 -12.45 40.21 -4.84
C PRO A 293 -11.73 39.29 -3.84
N ARG A 294 -10.40 39.35 -3.88
CA ARG A 294 -9.54 38.65 -2.93
C ARG A 294 -9.64 39.30 -1.55
N MET A 295 -9.78 38.48 -0.51
CA MET A 295 -9.89 38.98 0.86
C MET A 295 -8.53 39.54 1.35
N ARG A 296 -8.54 40.69 2.02
CA ARG A 296 -7.36 41.31 2.66
C ARG A 296 -6.18 41.57 1.71
N ASP A 297 -6.49 41.95 0.48
CA ASP A 297 -5.53 42.14 -0.61
C ASP A 297 -5.03 43.61 -0.73
N TYR A 298 -4.81 44.28 0.41
CA TYR A 298 -4.47 45.70 0.45
C TYR A 298 -2.98 45.97 0.24
N PHE A 299 -2.12 45.08 0.71
CA PHE A 299 -0.66 45.24 0.74
C PHE A 299 0.02 44.58 -0.47
N ALA A 300 1.16 45.11 -0.90
CA ALA A 300 1.92 44.57 -2.04
C ALA A 300 2.28 43.08 -1.84
N GLY A 301 2.69 42.68 -0.64
CA GLY A 301 2.97 41.27 -0.32
C GLY A 301 1.74 40.37 -0.46
N SER A 302 0.55 40.85 -0.06
CA SER A 302 -0.70 40.12 -0.23
C SER A 302 -1.06 39.98 -1.71
N LYS A 303 -0.91 41.06 -2.49
CA LYS A 303 -1.25 41.08 -3.94
C LYS A 303 -0.38 40.13 -4.76
N ASN A 304 0.91 40.08 -4.42
CA ASN A 304 1.91 39.28 -5.13
C ASN A 304 2.00 37.81 -4.67
N SER A 305 1.28 37.42 -3.62
CA SER A 305 1.16 36.01 -3.17
C SER A 305 -0.23 35.47 -3.47
N GLY A 306 -0.45 34.17 -3.31
CA GLY A 306 -1.77 33.57 -3.56
C GLY A 306 -1.87 33.01 -4.98
N ALA A 307 -2.14 31.71 -5.07
CA ALA A 307 -2.42 31.04 -6.33
C ALA A 307 -3.65 30.14 -6.16
N TYR A 308 -4.64 30.33 -7.03
CA TYR A 308 -5.73 29.36 -7.16
C TYR A 308 -5.16 28.03 -7.68
N LYS A 309 -5.76 26.93 -7.23
CA LYS A 309 -5.44 25.56 -7.63
C LYS A 309 -6.50 25.09 -8.62
N GLN A 310 -7.55 24.44 -8.13
CA GLN A 310 -8.66 23.95 -8.95
C GLN A 310 -9.45 25.09 -9.60
N CYS A 311 -9.50 26.26 -8.95
CA CYS A 311 -10.10 27.47 -9.52
C CYS A 311 -9.15 28.27 -10.42
N ALA A 312 -7.95 27.76 -10.74
CA ALA A 312 -7.01 28.46 -11.61
C ALA A 312 -7.61 28.68 -13.01
N ASN A 313 -7.43 29.90 -13.54
CA ASN A 313 -7.95 30.32 -14.86
C ASN A 313 -9.47 30.20 -15.03
N LYS A 314 -10.24 30.10 -13.94
CA LYS A 314 -11.70 30.13 -13.95
C LYS A 314 -12.21 31.54 -13.72
N SER A 315 -13.40 31.86 -14.22
CA SER A 315 -14.02 33.18 -14.05
C SER A 315 -15.09 33.22 -12.96
N THR A 316 -15.67 32.06 -12.64
CA THR A 316 -16.75 31.93 -11.64
C THR A 316 -16.52 30.74 -10.71
N ARG A 317 -17.14 30.77 -9.51
CA ARG A 317 -17.13 29.62 -8.56
C ARG A 317 -17.64 28.32 -9.19
N ALA A 318 -18.69 28.40 -10.00
CA ALA A 318 -19.30 27.22 -10.62
C ALA A 318 -18.31 26.50 -11.57
N GLU A 319 -17.48 27.25 -12.28
CA GLU A 319 -16.45 26.72 -13.18
C GLU A 319 -15.29 26.00 -12.45
N CYS A 320 -15.14 26.21 -11.15
CA CYS A 320 -14.19 25.42 -10.35
C CYS A 320 -14.63 23.95 -10.22
N ASN A 321 -15.92 23.67 -10.38
CA ASN A 321 -16.51 22.32 -10.35
C ASN A 321 -16.08 21.50 -9.12
N CYS A 322 -16.17 22.10 -7.93
CA CYS A 322 -15.85 21.45 -6.67
C CYS A 322 -16.89 20.37 -6.30
N ASP A 323 -16.47 19.12 -6.27
CA ASP A 323 -17.32 18.01 -5.80
C ASP A 323 -17.40 17.96 -4.26
N ASP A 324 -18.27 17.12 -3.73
CA ASP A 324 -18.48 17.02 -2.28
C ASP A 324 -17.31 16.36 -1.54
N ASN A 325 -16.57 15.46 -2.20
CA ASN A 325 -15.37 14.84 -1.62
C ASN A 325 -14.24 15.86 -1.50
N GLU A 326 -14.07 16.74 -2.48
CA GLU A 326 -13.10 17.84 -2.50
C GLU A 326 -13.42 18.89 -1.43
N LYS A 327 -14.71 19.20 -1.21
CA LYS A 327 -15.15 20.07 -0.11
C LYS A 327 -14.89 19.46 1.28
N LEU A 328 -15.05 18.14 1.40
CA LEU A 328 -14.78 17.41 2.64
C LEU A 328 -13.28 17.18 2.86
N SER A 329 -12.50 17.10 1.79
CA SER A 329 -11.08 16.86 1.82
C SER A 329 -10.33 17.88 2.66
N PHE A 330 -9.30 17.42 3.34
CA PHE A 330 -8.37 18.27 4.05
C PHE A 330 -7.10 18.54 3.25
N PHE A 331 -6.87 17.88 2.11
CA PHE A 331 -5.65 18.11 1.35
C PHE A 331 -5.58 19.53 0.77
N VAL A 332 -4.42 20.15 0.88
CA VAL A 332 -4.10 21.48 0.35
C VAL A 332 -4.34 21.59 -1.15
N ALA A 333 -4.25 20.48 -1.88
CA ALA A 333 -4.59 20.39 -3.30
C ALA A 333 -6.03 20.86 -3.58
N PHE A 334 -6.96 20.60 -2.65
CA PHE A 334 -8.37 20.95 -2.75
C PHE A 334 -8.74 22.13 -1.84
N SER A 335 -7.76 22.92 -1.37
CA SER A 335 -8.02 24.05 -0.47
C SER A 335 -9.04 25.03 -1.06
N ASP A 336 -8.99 25.28 -2.37
CA ASP A 336 -9.94 26.13 -3.10
C ASP A 336 -11.40 25.71 -2.87
N CYS A 337 -11.66 24.42 -2.76
CA CYS A 337 -12.99 23.86 -2.55
C CYS A 337 -13.38 23.79 -1.07
N LYS A 338 -12.44 24.02 -0.13
CA LYS A 338 -12.70 23.94 1.30
C LYS A 338 -13.51 25.14 1.80
N GLU A 339 -14.76 24.89 2.15
CA GLU A 339 -15.72 25.93 2.57
C GLU A 339 -15.83 26.09 4.08
N LYS A 340 -15.59 25.02 4.84
CA LYS A 340 -15.73 25.00 6.30
C LYS A 340 -14.52 24.35 6.95
N ALA A 341 -14.19 24.78 8.17
CA ALA A 341 -13.14 24.20 8.99
C ALA A 341 -13.64 23.91 10.41
N LEU A 342 -12.98 22.97 11.11
CA LEU A 342 -13.28 22.64 12.50
C LEU A 342 -12.99 23.85 13.38
N ARG A 343 -13.97 24.26 14.19
CA ARG A 343 -13.90 25.47 15.00
C ARG A 343 -13.47 25.16 16.42
N MET A 344 -12.56 25.96 16.97
CA MET A 344 -12.11 25.90 18.35
C MET A 344 -12.05 27.30 18.96
N LYS A 345 -12.19 27.40 20.29
CA LYS A 345 -12.00 28.66 21.02
C LYS A 345 -10.56 28.83 21.46
N TYR A 346 -10.07 30.06 21.44
CA TYR A 346 -8.79 30.42 22.04
C TYR A 346 -8.85 30.34 23.58
N PRO A 347 -7.76 29.91 24.26
CA PRO A 347 -6.55 29.32 23.69
C PRO A 347 -6.74 27.82 23.42
N VAL A 348 -6.13 27.33 22.33
CA VAL A 348 -6.07 25.88 22.08
C VAL A 348 -4.80 25.35 22.70
N THR A 349 -4.95 24.58 23.78
CA THR A 349 -3.83 23.99 24.53
C THR A 349 -3.95 22.48 24.56
N ARG A 350 -2.82 21.79 24.36
CA ARG A 350 -2.71 20.32 24.38
C ARG A 350 -3.82 19.60 23.60
N LEU A 351 -4.13 20.07 22.40
CA LEU A 351 -5.10 19.41 21.53
C LEU A 351 -4.53 18.05 21.08
N PRO A 352 -5.14 16.91 21.44
CA PRO A 352 -4.66 15.60 21.03
C PRO A 352 -4.90 15.39 19.53
N ILE A 353 -3.88 14.88 18.84
CA ILE A 353 -3.93 14.58 17.41
C ILE A 353 -3.68 13.09 17.23
N HIS A 354 -4.66 12.40 16.66
CA HIS A 354 -4.60 10.97 16.42
C HIS A 354 -4.70 10.65 14.93
N PHE A 355 -4.00 9.59 14.54
CA PHE A 355 -4.03 9.06 13.19
C PHE A 355 -4.19 7.56 13.20
N ARG A 356 -4.75 7.03 12.13
CA ARG A 356 -4.79 5.60 11.84
C ARG A 356 -4.21 5.32 10.45
N VAL A 357 -3.74 4.10 10.26
CA VAL A 357 -3.34 3.57 8.97
C VAL A 357 -4.36 2.52 8.55
N ASP A 358 -4.98 2.76 7.41
CA ASP A 358 -5.96 1.89 6.80
C ASP A 358 -5.21 0.98 5.82
N SER A 359 -5.57 -0.29 5.78
CA SER A 359 -5.03 -1.31 4.88
C SER A 359 -6.16 -2.24 4.43
N GLU A 360 -5.93 -3.17 3.49
CA GLU A 360 -7.00 -3.97 2.83
C GLU A 360 -8.11 -4.46 3.78
N ASN A 361 -7.75 -4.97 4.96
CA ASN A 361 -8.70 -5.57 5.90
C ASN A 361 -8.53 -5.10 7.36
N GLU A 362 -7.62 -4.15 7.62
CA GLU A 362 -7.26 -3.78 8.99
C GLU A 362 -7.04 -2.28 9.14
N TYR A 363 -7.48 -1.76 10.29
CA TYR A 363 -7.29 -0.38 10.72
C TYR A 363 -6.44 -0.39 11.97
N THR A 364 -5.26 0.22 11.91
CA THR A 364 -4.32 0.25 13.03
C THR A 364 -4.05 1.69 13.46
N PRO A 365 -4.14 2.01 14.77
CA PRO A 365 -3.68 3.30 15.27
C PRO A 365 -2.21 3.54 14.90
N LEU A 366 -1.88 4.77 14.52
CA LEU A 366 -0.51 5.10 14.18
C LEU A 366 0.35 5.13 15.45
N ALA A 367 1.23 4.15 15.59
CA ALA A 367 2.05 3.90 16.77
C ALA A 367 3.51 3.58 16.42
N SER A 368 4.38 3.46 17.42
CA SER A 368 5.76 3.00 17.21
C SER A 368 5.77 1.64 16.47
N PRO A 369 6.60 1.44 15.42
CA PRO A 369 7.81 2.17 15.06
C PRO A 369 7.64 3.34 14.08
N PHE A 370 6.41 3.78 13.79
CA PHE A 370 6.20 4.94 12.92
C PHE A 370 6.55 6.23 13.66
N PHE A 371 7.42 7.05 13.06
CA PHE A 371 7.67 8.42 13.50
C PHE A 371 7.13 9.39 12.46
N VAL A 372 6.69 10.55 12.94
CA VAL A 372 6.02 11.55 12.10
C VAL A 372 6.71 12.90 12.17
N THR A 373 6.55 13.67 11.09
CA THR A 373 6.84 15.10 11.03
C THR A 373 5.53 15.87 10.99
N VAL A 374 5.45 16.99 11.70
CA VAL A 374 4.29 17.90 11.68
C VAL A 374 4.72 19.22 11.07
N THR A 375 3.95 19.72 10.09
CA THR A 375 4.23 20.98 9.39
C THR A 375 2.96 21.79 9.22
N GLU A 376 3.05 23.12 9.30
CA GLU A 376 1.92 24.02 8.99
C GLU A 376 2.08 24.53 7.55
N VAL A 377 1.06 24.27 6.73
CA VAL A 377 1.11 24.37 5.27
C VAL A 377 1.06 25.83 4.78
N ASN A 378 0.64 26.77 5.62
CA ASN A 378 0.58 28.19 5.31
C ASN A 378 1.74 29.00 5.92
N HIS A 379 2.79 28.33 6.42
CA HIS A 379 3.97 28.92 7.05
C HIS A 379 3.68 29.78 8.29
N ARG A 380 2.64 29.43 9.05
CA ARG A 380 2.36 30.03 10.35
C ARG A 380 3.33 29.47 11.40
N THR A 381 3.71 30.30 12.37
CA THR A 381 4.70 29.97 13.41
C THR A 381 4.16 30.09 14.83
N ASN A 382 2.91 30.51 15.00
CA ASN A 382 2.24 30.73 16.27
C ASN A 382 1.51 29.46 16.76
N TRP A 383 2.24 28.35 16.74
CA TRP A 383 1.84 27.02 17.19
C TRP A 383 3.08 26.23 17.57
N GLU A 384 2.92 25.18 18.37
CA GLU A 384 3.98 24.24 18.71
C GLU A 384 3.42 22.85 19.01
N VAL A 385 4.29 21.84 18.99
CA VAL A 385 3.96 20.50 19.49
C VAL A 385 4.11 20.51 21.02
N ALA A 386 2.98 20.40 21.72
CA ALA A 386 2.84 20.53 23.17
C ALA A 386 3.21 19.26 23.95
N GLY A 387 3.21 18.11 23.26
CA GLY A 387 3.45 16.81 23.86
C GLY A 387 3.74 15.75 22.81
N THR A 388 4.70 14.88 23.13
CA THR A 388 4.97 13.62 22.45
C THR A 388 5.63 12.67 23.45
N ASN A 389 5.40 11.37 23.33
CA ASN A 389 6.08 10.39 24.18
C ASN A 389 7.53 10.21 23.69
N GLU A 390 8.50 10.75 24.43
CA GLU A 390 9.91 10.51 24.15
C GLU A 390 10.29 9.06 24.42
N THR A 391 10.70 8.34 23.38
CA THR A 391 11.20 6.97 23.49
C THR A 391 12.67 6.92 23.09
N PRO A 392 13.48 6.01 23.68
CA PRO A 392 14.90 5.88 23.31
C PRO A 392 15.11 5.65 21.80
N SER A 393 14.23 4.86 21.17
CA SER A 393 14.25 4.62 19.73
C SER A 393 14.02 5.89 18.92
N MET A 394 13.10 6.74 19.36
CA MET A 394 12.82 8.03 18.71
C MET A 394 13.99 9.00 18.83
N LEU A 395 14.61 9.10 20.02
CA LEU A 395 15.80 9.94 20.23
C LEU A 395 16.96 9.48 19.36
N LYS A 396 17.19 8.16 19.26
CA LYS A 396 18.22 7.59 18.38
C LYS A 396 17.93 7.89 16.91
N MET A 397 16.67 7.76 16.48
CA MET A 397 16.27 8.07 15.10
C MET A 397 16.39 9.56 14.79
N ARG A 398 16.01 10.43 15.73
CA ARG A 398 16.16 11.89 15.64
C ARG A 398 17.63 12.27 15.47
N ALA A 399 18.52 11.69 16.26
CA ALA A 399 19.96 11.91 16.13
C ALA A 399 20.50 11.43 14.77
N TYR A 400 20.08 10.24 14.31
CA TYR A 400 20.52 9.69 13.03
C TYR A 400 20.04 10.50 11.81
N LEU A 401 18.86 11.12 11.92
CA LEU A 401 18.25 11.89 10.84
C LEU A 401 18.46 13.40 10.97
N ALA A 402 19.14 13.89 12.01
CA ALA A 402 19.32 15.32 12.26
C ALA A 402 19.94 16.06 11.06
N ASP A 403 20.95 15.46 10.41
CA ASP A 403 21.63 16.05 9.25
C ASP A 403 20.87 15.86 7.93
N LYS A 404 19.86 14.98 7.91
CA LYS A 404 19.08 14.61 6.70
C LYS A 404 17.70 15.25 6.67
N LEU A 405 17.13 15.55 7.83
CA LEU A 405 15.80 16.14 7.99
C LEU A 405 15.94 17.46 8.75
N ASN A 406 15.59 18.56 8.08
CA ASN A 406 15.48 19.89 8.70
C ASN A 406 14.25 20.03 9.62
N ILE A 407 13.60 18.92 10.00
CA ILE A 407 12.32 18.92 10.72
C ILE A 407 12.39 17.95 11.88
N THR A 408 11.86 18.37 13.03
CA THR A 408 11.80 17.55 14.25
C THR A 408 10.89 16.34 14.07
N LEU A 409 11.35 15.19 14.57
CA LEU A 409 10.59 13.94 14.61
C LEU A 409 9.81 13.79 15.91
N TYR A 410 8.58 13.29 15.79
CA TYR A 410 7.67 13.07 16.91
C TYR A 410 7.15 11.62 16.93
N ASN A 411 6.82 11.16 18.13
CA ASN A 411 6.05 9.94 18.35
C ASN A 411 4.55 10.25 18.19
N PRO A 412 3.82 9.53 17.32
CA PRO A 412 2.40 9.76 17.07
C PRO A 412 1.46 9.43 18.24
N GLU A 413 1.84 8.57 19.19
CA GLU A 413 0.91 8.05 20.23
C GLU A 413 0.38 9.11 21.21
N ALA A 414 1.18 10.12 21.51
CA ALA A 414 0.83 11.20 22.44
C ALA A 414 1.05 12.58 21.82
N LEU A 415 0.86 12.67 20.50
CA LEU A 415 1.05 13.91 19.78
C LEU A 415 -0.04 14.92 20.17
N ALA A 416 0.39 16.08 20.66
CA ALA A 416 -0.51 17.17 21.03
C ALA A 416 -0.03 18.52 20.50
N LEU A 417 -0.95 19.42 20.17
CA LEU A 417 -0.65 20.76 19.65
C LEU A 417 -1.10 21.87 20.59
N ASN A 418 -0.28 22.92 20.69
CA ASN A 418 -0.67 24.22 21.22
C ASN A 418 -0.79 25.19 20.04
N ILE A 419 -1.85 26.00 20.04
CA ILE A 419 -2.06 27.04 19.02
C ILE A 419 -2.27 28.37 19.73
N TYR A 420 -1.36 29.32 19.47
CA TYR A 420 -1.34 30.65 20.08
C TYR A 420 -1.91 31.73 19.15
N GLY A 421 -2.21 31.38 17.91
CA GLY A 421 -2.80 32.30 16.95
C GLY A 421 -4.31 32.24 16.84
N SER A 422 -4.81 33.11 15.97
CA SER A 422 -6.21 33.19 15.57
C SER A 422 -6.45 32.66 14.16
N GLU A 423 -7.71 32.40 13.83
CA GLU A 423 -8.20 31.97 12.53
C GLU A 423 -7.66 30.61 12.07
N LEU A 424 -7.53 30.37 10.76
CA LEU A 424 -7.28 29.05 10.19
C LEU A 424 -5.81 28.62 10.28
N PHE A 425 -5.60 27.42 10.80
CA PHE A 425 -4.35 26.65 10.74
C PHE A 425 -4.57 25.41 9.90
N HIS A 426 -3.58 25.05 9.09
CA HIS A 426 -3.61 23.86 8.27
C HIS A 426 -2.35 23.03 8.51
N PHE A 427 -2.50 21.86 9.12
CA PHE A 427 -1.41 20.98 9.45
C PHE A 427 -1.32 19.82 8.47
N ARG A 428 -0.08 19.46 8.10
CA ARG A 428 0.27 18.23 7.41
C ARG A 428 1.12 17.37 8.34
N VAL A 429 0.71 16.12 8.50
CA VAL A 429 1.45 15.11 9.26
C VAL A 429 1.85 13.99 8.31
N ALA A 430 3.14 13.70 8.23
CA ALA A 430 3.70 12.71 7.32
C ALA A 430 4.60 11.73 8.09
N ILE A 431 4.56 10.46 7.69
CA ILE A 431 5.46 9.43 8.19
C ILE A 431 6.84 9.61 7.55
N ILE A 432 7.90 9.38 8.32
CA ILE A 432 9.27 9.45 7.80
C ILE A 432 9.53 8.42 6.69
N PRO A 433 10.41 8.71 5.72
CA PRO A 433 10.79 7.71 4.73
C PRO A 433 11.53 6.54 5.38
N GLY A 434 11.33 5.33 4.84
CA GLY A 434 12.09 4.14 5.23
C GLY A 434 11.48 3.27 6.34
N VAL A 435 10.32 3.65 6.89
CA VAL A 435 9.51 2.77 7.78
C VAL A 435 8.30 2.16 7.05
N SER A 436 7.97 2.69 5.88
CA SER A 436 6.99 2.15 4.93
C SER A 436 7.46 2.44 3.51
N PHE A 437 7.04 1.62 2.54
CA PHE A 437 7.18 1.95 1.11
C PHE A 437 6.15 2.99 0.64
N CYS A 438 5.11 3.24 1.42
CA CYS A 438 4.10 4.24 1.11
C CYS A 438 4.49 5.61 1.66
N ASN A 439 4.29 6.66 0.87
CA ASN A 439 4.38 8.04 1.34
C ASN A 439 3.09 8.41 2.08
N LEU A 440 2.98 7.92 3.31
CA LEU A 440 1.80 8.12 4.15
C LEU A 440 1.83 9.50 4.78
N LEU A 441 0.80 10.28 4.48
CA LEU A 441 0.56 11.58 5.08
C LEU A 441 -0.94 11.85 5.11
N ASP A 442 -1.36 12.70 6.03
CA ASP A 442 -2.68 13.29 6.02
C ASP A 442 -2.64 14.74 6.52
N GLU A 443 -3.69 15.48 6.23
CA GLU A 443 -3.82 16.89 6.54
C GLU A 443 -5.09 17.17 7.33
N PHE A 444 -5.10 18.24 8.12
CA PHE A 444 -6.30 18.69 8.83
C PHE A 444 -6.26 20.20 9.09
N GLN A 445 -7.42 20.82 9.25
CA GLN A 445 -7.50 22.23 9.59
C GLN A 445 -8.29 22.52 10.86
N ILE A 446 -7.87 23.56 11.55
CA ILE A 446 -8.49 24.10 12.76
C ILE A 446 -8.64 25.60 12.59
N TYR A 447 -9.82 26.12 12.85
CA TYR A 447 -10.11 27.54 12.92
C TYR A 447 -10.24 27.98 14.38
N VAL A 448 -9.37 28.88 14.83
CA VAL A 448 -9.37 29.40 16.21
C VAL A 448 -10.11 30.74 16.26
N ASP A 449 -11.24 30.77 16.98
CA ASP A 449 -12.03 31.98 17.24
C ASP A 449 -11.65 32.66 18.58
N ASP A 450 -12.10 33.91 18.74
CA ASP A 450 -12.06 34.69 19.99
C ASP A 450 -10.66 34.89 20.59
N ALA A 451 -9.63 34.88 19.74
CA ALA A 451 -8.28 35.23 20.19
C ALA A 451 -8.21 36.71 20.62
N PRO A 452 -7.49 37.03 21.71
CA PRO A 452 -7.31 38.40 22.16
C PRO A 452 -6.60 39.23 21.09
N LEU A 453 -6.83 40.54 21.10
CA LEU A 453 -6.10 41.48 20.25
C LEU A 453 -4.59 41.29 20.46
N ALA A 454 -3.86 41.08 19.36
CA ALA A 454 -2.42 40.91 19.41
C ALA A 454 -1.76 42.08 20.16
N PHE A 455 -0.78 41.78 21.01
CA PHE A 455 -0.02 42.81 21.72
C PHE A 455 0.65 43.79 20.74
N PRO A 456 0.59 45.11 20.95
CA PRO A 456 0.01 45.83 22.10
C PRO A 456 -1.42 46.35 21.87
N GLY A 457 -2.16 45.84 20.87
CA GLY A 457 -3.45 46.37 20.43
C GLY A 457 -4.48 46.51 21.55
N GLN A 458 -4.62 45.52 22.44
CA GLN A 458 -5.51 45.63 23.59
C GLN A 458 -5.11 46.79 24.52
N TYR A 459 -3.82 46.91 24.84
CA TYR A 459 -3.30 48.00 25.66
C TYR A 459 -3.53 49.36 25.00
N LEU A 460 -3.24 49.50 23.70
CA LEU A 460 -3.50 50.71 22.93
C LEU A 460 -4.97 51.12 22.97
N VAL A 461 -5.89 50.18 22.68
CA VAL A 461 -7.33 50.45 22.71
C VAL A 461 -7.78 50.84 24.11
N SER A 462 -7.33 50.12 25.13
CA SER A 462 -7.65 50.43 26.54
C SER A 462 -7.12 51.80 26.96
N THR A 463 -5.87 52.14 26.63
CA THR A 463 -5.27 53.44 26.94
C THR A 463 -5.96 54.58 26.21
N VAL A 464 -6.21 54.45 24.91
CA VAL A 464 -6.93 55.48 24.12
C VAL A 464 -8.35 55.67 24.66
N THR A 465 -9.06 54.58 24.98
CA THR A 465 -10.41 54.64 25.56
C THR A 465 -10.37 55.29 26.94
N ALA A 466 -9.41 54.95 27.80
CA ALA A 466 -9.27 55.56 29.12
C ALA A 466 -8.98 57.06 29.04
N VAL A 467 -8.10 57.48 28.12
CA VAL A 467 -7.79 58.90 27.90
C VAL A 467 -9.00 59.65 27.35
N LEU A 468 -9.75 59.08 26.40
CA LEU A 468 -10.96 59.70 25.85
C LEU A 468 -12.06 59.82 26.92
N VAL A 469 -12.36 58.75 27.63
CA VAL A 469 -13.39 58.73 28.68
C VAL A 469 -12.99 59.66 29.83
N GLY A 470 -11.75 59.57 30.31
CA GLY A 470 -11.22 60.46 31.34
C GLY A 470 -11.23 61.93 30.92
N GLY A 471 -10.84 62.22 29.67
CA GLY A 471 -10.90 63.56 29.10
C GLY A 471 -12.32 64.11 29.00
N ILE A 472 -13.29 63.29 28.55
CA ILE A 472 -14.71 63.67 28.50
C ILE A 472 -15.24 63.95 29.91
N ILE A 473 -14.95 63.08 30.88
CA ILE A 473 -15.37 63.26 32.27
C ILE A 473 -14.76 64.54 32.86
N PHE A 474 -13.47 64.78 32.64
CA PHE A 474 -12.78 65.98 33.10
C PHE A 474 -13.37 67.26 32.51
N VAL A 475 -13.67 67.27 31.21
CA VAL A 475 -14.31 68.40 30.54
C VAL A 475 -15.71 68.65 31.09
N ILE A 476 -16.52 67.60 31.29
CA ILE A 476 -17.86 67.72 31.90
C ILE A 476 -17.75 68.28 33.32
N PHE A 477 -16.81 67.76 34.12
CA PHE A 477 -16.56 68.24 35.48
C PHE A 477 -16.18 69.73 35.51
N MET A 478 -15.25 70.15 34.64
CA MET A 478 -14.86 71.55 34.50
C MET A 478 -16.04 72.43 34.07
N MET A 479 -16.86 71.98 33.11
CA MET A 479 -18.05 72.73 32.69
C MET A 479 -19.07 72.90 33.82
N GLN A 480 -19.20 71.91 34.70
CA GLN A 480 -20.09 71.93 35.86
C GLN A 480 -19.55 72.81 36.99
N MET A 481 -18.25 72.75 37.27
CA MET A 481 -17.53 73.57 38.26
C MET A 481 -17.57 75.07 37.94
N TYR A 482 -17.44 75.45 36.66
CA TYR A 482 -17.41 76.84 36.22
C TYR A 482 -18.79 77.37 35.77
N GLU A 483 -19.88 76.64 36.07
CA GLU A 483 -21.27 76.99 35.68
C GLU A 483 -21.44 77.36 34.19
N ILE A 484 -20.62 76.77 33.32
CA ILE A 484 -20.62 77.11 31.89
C ILE A 484 -21.84 76.45 31.24
N ASN A 485 -22.92 77.22 31.11
CA ASN A 485 -24.18 76.74 30.54
C ASN A 485 -24.13 76.68 28.99
N ILE A 486 -23.53 75.62 28.46
CA ILE A 486 -23.30 75.40 27.02
C ILE A 486 -24.59 75.09 26.28
N TRP A 487 -25.64 74.62 26.98
CA TRP A 487 -26.94 74.34 26.40
C TRP A 487 -27.48 75.58 25.66
N ASN A 488 -27.35 76.78 26.23
CA ASN A 488 -27.83 78.01 25.59
C ASN A 488 -27.09 78.36 24.28
N LYS A 489 -25.80 78.01 24.15
CA LYS A 489 -25.00 78.20 22.92
C LYS A 489 -25.26 77.14 21.84
N VAL A 490 -25.54 75.89 22.23
CA VAL A 490 -25.87 74.82 21.28
C VAL A 490 -27.30 75.00 20.72
N LYS A 491 -28.26 75.38 21.58
CA LYS A 491 -29.63 75.74 21.17
C LYS A 491 -29.65 76.90 20.18
N SER A 492 -28.78 77.91 20.34
CA SER A 492 -28.72 79.05 19.41
C SER A 492 -28.06 78.71 18.06
N LYS A 493 -27.10 77.78 18.02
CA LYS A 493 -26.49 77.29 16.77
C LYS A 493 -27.41 76.35 15.98
N VAL A 494 -28.16 75.47 16.66
CA VAL A 494 -29.16 74.61 16.00
C VAL A 494 -30.34 75.44 15.49
N ARG A 495 -30.79 76.46 16.25
CA ARG A 495 -31.86 77.37 15.83
C ARG A 495 -31.46 78.31 14.67
N LYS A 496 -30.17 78.62 14.49
CA LYS A 496 -29.65 79.39 13.34
C LYS A 496 -29.61 78.61 12.02
N LYS A 497 -29.59 77.28 12.03
CA LYS A 497 -29.59 76.47 10.79
C LYS A 497 -31.00 76.25 10.17
N ASN A 498 -32.09 76.57 10.88
CA ASN A 498 -33.46 76.36 10.41
C ASN A 498 -34.16 77.61 9.85
N LYS A 499 -33.45 78.71 9.54
CA LYS A 499 -34.01 79.82 8.76
C LYS A 499 -33.67 79.65 7.27
N VAL A 500 -34.44 78.81 6.59
CA VAL A 500 -34.64 78.93 5.14
C VAL A 500 -35.83 79.85 4.94
N SER A 501 -35.62 80.97 4.25
CA SER A 501 -36.64 81.94 3.86
C SER A 501 -37.57 81.36 2.80
N VAL A 502 -38.85 81.21 3.12
CA VAL A 502 -39.91 81.11 2.12
C VAL A 502 -40.30 82.53 1.74
N ALA A 503 -39.94 82.96 0.54
CA ALA A 503 -40.48 84.15 -0.08
C ALA A 503 -41.72 83.75 -0.89
N THR A 504 -42.89 84.13 -0.40
CA THR A 504 -44.16 84.05 -1.12
C THR A 504 -44.36 85.38 -1.86
N SER A 505 -44.57 85.35 -3.17
CA SER A 505 -45.15 86.48 -3.90
C SER A 505 -46.33 85.99 -4.74
N VAL A 506 -47.53 86.39 -4.32
CA VAL A 506 -48.80 86.24 -5.05
C VAL A 506 -49.04 87.52 -5.83
N ASN A 507 -49.30 87.45 -7.15
CA ASN A 507 -50.52 88.04 -7.75
C ASN A 507 -50.61 87.93 -9.31
N THR A 508 -51.71 87.30 -9.72
CA THR A 508 -52.69 87.65 -10.78
C THR A 508 -52.38 87.74 -12.29
N LEU A 509 -53.26 87.03 -13.02
CA LEU A 509 -54.17 87.47 -14.12
C LEU A 509 -53.94 86.98 -15.58
N LEU A 510 -55.08 86.54 -16.16
CA LEU A 510 -55.50 86.37 -17.57
C LEU A 510 -55.18 85.02 -18.25
N ARG A 511 -56.12 84.10 -18.60
CA ARG A 511 -57.44 84.09 -19.27
C ARG A 511 -57.32 83.63 -20.74
N ARG A 512 -57.91 82.45 -21.05
CA ARG A 512 -58.63 81.98 -22.28
C ARG A 512 -58.31 80.49 -22.54
N GLN A 513 -59.25 79.57 -22.29
CA GLN A 513 -60.35 79.08 -23.17
C GLN A 513 -59.90 78.22 -24.37
N LEU A 514 -60.36 76.96 -24.33
CA LEU A 514 -60.91 76.12 -25.41
C LEU A 514 -60.04 75.77 -26.63
N SER A 515 -59.84 74.48 -26.92
CA SER A 515 -60.63 73.74 -27.93
C SER A 515 -60.01 72.38 -28.31
N VAL A 516 -60.93 71.43 -28.58
CA VAL A 516 -60.81 70.05 -29.13
C VAL A 516 -60.32 68.96 -28.19
#